data_AF-A0A6G4XCW7-F1
#
_entry.id   AF-A0A6G4XCW7-F1
#
_cell.length_a   1.000
_cell.length_b   1.000
_cell.length_c   1.000
_cell.angle_alpha   90.00
_cell.angle_beta   90.00
_cell.angle_gamma   90.00
#
_symmetry.space_group_name_H-M   'P 1'
#
loop_
_entity.id
_entity.type
_entity.pdbx_description
1 polymer ?
#
loop_
_entity_poly.entity_id
_entity_poly.type
_entity_poly.pdbx_seq_one_letter_code
_entity_poly.pdbx_strand_id
1 'polypeptide(L)'
;MLIPLVLTAALAGTVACTPTPSASVTVSPTTARPGETVIITLTGCSDPSMGGRAEGQLVGDGTTAHTPIEPVDLAPAKPGGHTLTGTTVITPGTGHTIYAVCAGDPGNVTEVDLHGQSAGVPHADATRQTERSRPTSPR
;
A
#
# COMPACT_ATOMS: atom_id res chain seq x y z
N MET A 1 19.93 12.33 -62.39
CA MET A 1 18.66 12.26 -61.64
C MET A 1 19.01 12.14 -60.17
N LEU A 2 18.83 13.22 -59.38
CA LEU A 2 18.98 13.20 -57.92
C LEU A 2 17.63 12.84 -57.29
N ILE A 3 17.61 11.83 -56.42
CA ILE A 3 16.44 11.40 -55.65
C ILE A 3 16.45 12.16 -54.32
N PRO A 4 15.39 12.91 -53.94
CA PRO A 4 15.33 13.55 -52.64
C PRO A 4 14.95 12.52 -51.57
N LEU A 5 15.81 12.41 -50.55
CA LEU A 5 15.59 11.62 -49.35
C LEU A 5 14.58 12.38 -48.45
N VAL A 6 13.35 11.88 -48.37
CA VAL A 6 12.31 12.46 -47.49
C VAL A 6 12.49 11.88 -46.09
N LEU A 7 12.91 12.73 -45.14
CA LEU A 7 13.01 12.38 -43.72
C LEU A 7 11.61 12.33 -43.11
N THR A 8 11.12 11.15 -42.77
CA THR A 8 9.87 10.98 -41.99
C THR A 8 10.19 11.16 -40.51
N ALA A 9 9.75 12.28 -39.92
CA ALA A 9 9.86 12.51 -38.49
C ALA A 9 8.87 11.62 -37.73
N ALA A 10 9.39 10.66 -36.96
CA ALA A 10 8.59 9.86 -36.04
C ALA A 10 8.21 10.70 -34.81
N LEU A 11 6.92 10.97 -34.62
CA LEU A 11 6.37 11.52 -33.39
C LEU A 11 6.44 10.43 -32.30
N ALA A 12 7.48 10.48 -31.48
CA ALA A 12 7.51 9.77 -30.20
C ALA A 12 6.50 10.44 -29.26
N GLY A 13 5.26 9.94 -29.27
CA GLY A 13 4.26 10.30 -28.27
C GLY A 13 4.73 9.79 -26.91
N THR A 14 5.14 10.69 -26.03
CA THR A 14 5.38 10.36 -24.62
C THR A 14 4.03 10.09 -23.99
N VAL A 15 3.72 8.81 -23.78
CA VAL A 15 2.62 8.39 -22.92
C VAL A 15 2.95 8.93 -21.53
N ALA A 16 2.31 10.02 -21.13
CA ALA A 16 2.39 10.51 -19.78
C ALA A 16 1.71 9.46 -18.88
N CYS A 17 2.51 8.55 -18.31
CA CYS A 17 2.07 7.71 -17.21
C CYS A 17 1.61 8.65 -16.09
N THR A 18 0.30 8.83 -15.97
CA THR A 18 -0.26 9.37 -14.74
C THR A 18 0.00 8.32 -13.66
N PRO A 19 0.63 8.68 -12.53
CA PRO A 19 0.88 7.71 -11.48
C PRO A 19 -0.46 7.15 -11.01
N THR A 20 -0.62 5.82 -11.09
CA THR A 20 -1.74 5.13 -10.47
C THR A 20 -1.79 5.55 -9.01
N PRO A 21 -2.94 6.03 -8.49
CA PRO A 21 -3.03 6.43 -7.10
C PRO A 21 -2.69 5.23 -6.22
N SER A 22 -1.62 5.35 -5.43
CA SER A 22 -1.26 4.32 -4.46
C SER A 22 -2.29 4.28 -3.36
N ALA A 23 -2.64 3.07 -2.91
CA ALA A 23 -3.50 2.91 -1.77
C ALA A 23 -2.86 3.53 -0.50
N SER A 24 -3.69 4.04 0.40
CA SER A 24 -3.22 4.55 1.70
C SER A 24 -4.22 4.23 2.81
N VAL A 25 -3.69 3.86 3.97
CA VAL A 25 -4.47 3.49 5.15
C VAL A 25 -4.25 4.49 6.29
N THR A 26 -5.32 4.82 7.00
CA THR A 26 -5.30 5.67 8.20
C THR A 26 -6.19 5.07 9.29
N VAL A 27 -5.89 5.44 10.55
CA VAL A 27 -6.61 4.94 11.73
C VAL A 27 -7.01 6.12 12.62
N SER A 28 -8.22 6.10 13.15
CA SER A 28 -8.72 7.14 14.06
C SER A 28 -9.47 6.54 15.25
N PRO A 29 -9.15 6.93 16.50
CA PRO A 29 -8.05 7.82 16.89
C PRO A 29 -6.67 7.18 16.69
N THR A 30 -5.65 7.98 16.39
CA THR A 30 -4.27 7.51 16.16
C THR A 30 -3.55 7.09 17.44
N THR A 31 -4.05 7.48 18.62
CA THR A 31 -3.47 7.15 19.93
C THR A 31 -4.33 6.16 20.69
N ALA A 32 -5.03 5.28 19.97
CA ALA A 32 -5.97 4.34 20.56
C ALA A 32 -5.27 3.38 21.52
N ARG A 33 -5.87 3.18 22.69
CA ARG A 33 -5.39 2.23 23.71
C ARG A 33 -6.04 0.86 23.52
N PRO A 34 -5.43 -0.22 24.04
CA PRO A 34 -6.11 -1.51 24.12
C PRO A 34 -7.50 -1.40 24.74
N GLY A 35 -8.50 -1.98 24.08
CA GLY A 35 -9.91 -1.89 24.43
C GLY A 35 -10.67 -0.74 23.75
N GLU A 36 -9.99 0.21 23.12
CA GLU A 36 -10.64 1.31 22.39
C GLU A 36 -11.05 0.89 20.97
N THR A 37 -12.18 1.43 20.52
CA THR A 37 -12.65 1.26 19.14
C THR A 37 -11.97 2.26 18.23
N VAL A 38 -11.49 1.79 17.08
CA VAL A 38 -10.91 2.62 16.02
C VAL A 38 -11.66 2.45 14.71
N ILE A 39 -11.58 3.48 13.88
CA ILE A 39 -12.02 3.47 12.48
C ILE A 39 -10.77 3.34 11.62
N ILE A 40 -10.76 2.32 10.76
CA ILE A 40 -9.75 2.13 9.73
C ILE A 40 -10.32 2.68 8.43
N THR A 41 -9.54 3.51 7.75
CA THR A 41 -9.91 4.10 6.45
C THR A 41 -8.84 3.76 5.43
N LEU A 42 -9.23 3.02 4.39
CA LEU A 42 -8.38 2.67 3.26
C LEU A 42 -8.88 3.42 2.01
N THR A 43 -7.96 4.09 1.32
CA THR A 43 -8.26 4.87 0.10
C THR A 43 -7.33 4.47 -1.03
N GLY A 44 -7.66 4.87 -2.26
CA GLY A 44 -6.83 4.59 -3.43
C GLY A 44 -7.01 3.19 -4.03
N CYS A 45 -8.04 2.44 -3.61
CA CYS A 45 -8.39 1.17 -4.24
C CYS A 45 -8.93 1.39 -5.66
N SER A 46 -8.41 0.64 -6.63
CA SER A 46 -8.84 0.69 -8.04
C SER A 46 -10.32 0.31 -8.23
N ASP A 47 -10.80 -0.67 -7.47
CA ASP A 47 -12.22 -1.02 -7.37
C ASP A 47 -12.64 -1.15 -5.89
N PRO A 48 -13.22 -0.09 -5.30
CA PRO A 48 -13.67 -0.13 -3.91
C PRO A 48 -14.89 -1.04 -3.72
N SER A 49 -15.65 -1.37 -4.76
CA SER A 49 -16.85 -2.22 -4.63
C SER A 49 -16.52 -3.66 -4.24
N MET A 50 -15.28 -4.09 -4.51
CA MET A 50 -14.75 -5.38 -4.07
C MET A 50 -14.40 -5.42 -2.58
N GLY A 51 -14.40 -4.27 -1.89
CA GLY A 51 -14.00 -4.15 -0.50
C GLY A 51 -12.49 -4.27 -0.28
N GLY A 52 -12.13 -4.50 0.97
CA GLY A 52 -10.75 -4.65 1.40
C GLY A 52 -10.68 -5.36 2.74
N ARG A 53 -9.48 -5.57 3.25
CA ARG A 53 -9.25 -6.23 4.54
C ARG A 53 -8.15 -5.50 5.29
N ALA A 54 -8.29 -5.38 6.61
CA ALA A 54 -7.24 -4.91 7.48
C ALA A 54 -7.01 -5.90 8.62
N GLU A 55 -5.76 -6.09 9.03
CA GLU A 55 -5.38 -6.99 10.13
C GLU A 55 -4.09 -6.55 10.81
N GLY A 56 -3.92 -6.98 12.06
CA GLY A 56 -2.64 -6.85 12.77
C GLY A 56 -1.65 -7.92 12.36
N GLN A 57 -0.45 -7.87 12.93
CA GLN A 57 0.52 -8.95 12.81
C GLN A 57 0.06 -10.17 13.61
N LEU A 58 0.21 -11.37 13.02
CA LEU A 58 -0.01 -12.63 13.73
C LEU A 58 0.95 -12.74 14.92
N VAL A 59 0.45 -13.04 16.11
CA VAL A 59 1.27 -13.19 17.32
C VAL A 59 1.30 -14.63 17.84
N GLY A 60 2.51 -15.13 18.11
CA GLY A 60 2.76 -16.38 18.83
C GLY A 60 3.05 -17.60 17.95
N ASP A 61 3.71 -18.60 18.55
CA ASP A 61 4.12 -19.85 17.92
C ASP A 61 2.94 -20.83 17.78
N GLY A 62 2.03 -20.53 16.85
CA GLY A 62 0.88 -21.38 16.52
C GLY A 62 -0.49 -20.89 16.99
N THR A 63 -0.61 -19.62 17.36
CA THR A 63 -1.94 -19.00 17.58
C THR A 63 -2.46 -18.36 16.29
N THR A 64 -3.76 -18.12 16.21
CA THR A 64 -4.41 -17.35 15.14
C THR A 64 -4.67 -15.89 15.53
N ALA A 65 -4.15 -15.44 16.67
CA ALA A 65 -4.40 -14.10 17.19
C ALA A 65 -3.60 -13.06 16.42
N HIS A 66 -4.20 -11.91 16.16
CA HIS A 66 -3.55 -10.79 15.47
C HIS A 66 -3.51 -9.56 16.38
N THR A 67 -2.37 -8.86 16.40
CA THR A 67 -2.22 -7.61 17.17
C THR A 67 -1.63 -6.52 16.28
N PRO A 68 -2.11 -5.28 16.35
CA PRO A 68 -3.00 -4.73 17.37
C PRO A 68 -4.50 -4.97 17.11
N ILE A 69 -4.89 -5.56 15.97
CA ILE A 69 -6.30 -5.79 15.64
C ILE A 69 -6.50 -7.20 15.09
N GLU A 70 -7.67 -7.76 15.36
CA GLU A 70 -8.17 -8.92 14.62
C GLU A 70 -8.53 -8.53 13.18
N PRO A 71 -8.55 -9.50 12.25
CA PRO A 71 -8.94 -9.22 10.88
C PRO A 71 -10.34 -8.60 10.77
N VAL A 72 -10.43 -7.56 9.96
CA VAL A 72 -11.69 -6.83 9.71
C VAL A 72 -11.85 -6.58 8.21
N ASP A 73 -13.06 -6.83 7.72
CA ASP A 73 -13.44 -6.48 6.36
C ASP A 73 -13.74 -4.98 6.26
N LEU A 74 -13.24 -4.36 5.21
CA LEU A 74 -13.46 -2.95 4.88
C LEU A 74 -14.47 -2.86 3.74
N ALA A 75 -15.48 -2.00 3.91
CA ALA A 75 -16.54 -1.80 2.93
C ALA A 75 -16.59 -0.34 2.46
N PRO A 76 -17.13 -0.04 1.27
CA PRO A 76 -17.34 1.34 0.83
C PRO A 76 -18.10 2.17 1.86
N ALA A 77 -17.51 3.29 2.29
CA ALA A 77 -18.15 4.21 3.23
C ALA A 77 -19.45 4.81 2.68
N LYS A 78 -19.54 4.88 1.34
CA LYS A 78 -20.73 5.30 0.60
C LYS A 78 -20.78 4.60 -0.76
N PRO A 79 -21.97 4.38 -1.34
CA PRO A 79 -22.10 3.88 -2.70
C PRO A 79 -21.33 4.75 -3.69
N GLY A 80 -20.52 4.11 -4.55
CA GLY A 80 -19.67 4.79 -5.53
C GLY A 80 -18.51 5.61 -4.94
N GLY A 81 -18.23 5.50 -3.64
CA GLY A 81 -17.08 6.15 -3.01
C GLY A 81 -15.77 5.39 -3.22
N HIS A 82 -14.64 6.10 -3.18
CA HIS A 82 -13.28 5.55 -3.31
C HIS A 82 -12.61 5.25 -1.95
N THR A 83 -13.43 5.14 -0.91
CA THR A 83 -12.98 5.02 0.47
C THR A 83 -13.64 3.81 1.09
N LEU A 84 -12.82 2.92 1.62
CA LEU A 84 -13.25 1.77 2.40
C LEU A 84 -13.06 2.06 3.88
N THR A 85 -14.04 1.68 4.69
CA THR A 85 -14.01 1.85 6.13
C THR A 85 -14.36 0.56 6.84
N GLY A 86 -13.75 0.35 8.00
CA GLY A 86 -14.08 -0.70 8.93
C GLY A 86 -13.86 -0.23 10.36
N THR A 87 -14.54 -0.86 11.31
CA THR A 87 -14.41 -0.57 12.75
C THR A 87 -13.89 -1.80 13.46
N THR A 88 -12.90 -1.62 14.33
CA THR A 88 -12.33 -2.71 15.12
C THR A 88 -11.90 -2.21 16.49
N VAL A 89 -11.56 -3.13 17.39
CA VAL A 89 -11.08 -2.84 18.74
C VAL A 89 -9.59 -3.14 18.82
N ILE A 90 -8.82 -2.26 19.44
CA ILE A 90 -7.40 -2.49 19.69
C ILE A 90 -7.25 -3.60 20.73
N THR A 91 -6.58 -4.68 20.36
CA THR A 91 -6.23 -5.78 21.25
C THR A 91 -4.91 -5.49 21.97
N PRO A 92 -4.76 -5.92 23.23
CA PRO A 92 -3.48 -5.84 23.90
C PRO A 92 -2.48 -6.80 23.23
N GLY A 93 -1.26 -6.32 23.00
CA GLY A 93 -0.23 -7.10 22.33
C GLY A 93 1.04 -6.30 22.07
N THR A 94 2.01 -6.94 21.43
CA THR A 94 3.28 -6.32 21.04
C THR A 94 3.24 -5.71 19.64
N GLY A 95 2.19 -5.96 18.86
CA GLY A 95 2.01 -5.40 17.52
C GLY A 95 1.49 -3.96 17.56
N HIS A 96 2.03 -3.13 16.67
CA HIS A 96 1.66 -1.72 16.53
C HIS A 96 1.29 -1.35 15.09
N THR A 97 1.57 -2.24 14.15
CA THR A 97 1.32 -2.04 12.73
C THR A 97 0.02 -2.70 12.33
N ILE A 98 -0.82 -1.97 11.62
CA ILE A 98 -2.00 -2.48 10.93
C ILE A 98 -1.68 -2.55 9.45
N TYR A 99 -1.90 -3.72 8.86
CA TYR A 99 -1.81 -3.94 7.42
C TYR A 99 -3.21 -3.85 6.82
N ALA A 100 -3.33 -3.22 5.65
CA ALA A 100 -4.58 -3.11 4.92
C ALA A 100 -4.35 -3.31 3.43
N VAL A 101 -5.30 -3.96 2.77
CA VAL A 101 -5.22 -4.33 1.36
C VAL A 101 -6.56 -4.16 0.67
N CYS A 102 -6.54 -3.68 -0.57
CA CYS A 102 -7.71 -3.63 -1.43
C CYS A 102 -7.97 -5.02 -2.02
N ALA A 103 -9.21 -5.51 -2.02
CA ALA A 103 -9.51 -6.85 -2.55
C ALA A 103 -9.22 -6.97 -4.05
N GLY A 104 -9.36 -5.87 -4.81
CA GLY A 104 -9.00 -5.82 -6.23
C GLY A 104 -7.50 -5.75 -6.53
N ASP A 105 -6.65 -5.57 -5.51
CA ASP A 105 -5.19 -5.52 -5.65
C ASP A 105 -4.49 -6.15 -4.43
N PRO A 106 -4.57 -7.48 -4.25
CA PRO A 106 -4.04 -8.15 -3.07
C PRO A 106 -2.51 -8.12 -2.96
N GLY A 107 -1.80 -7.74 -4.04
CA GLY A 107 -0.35 -7.58 -4.04
C GLY A 107 0.12 -6.24 -3.47
N ASN A 108 -0.80 -5.31 -3.22
CA ASN A 108 -0.50 -3.94 -2.82
C ASN A 108 -0.94 -3.71 -1.36
N VAL A 109 -0.12 -4.21 -0.44
CA VAL A 109 -0.34 -4.08 1.00
C VAL A 109 0.12 -2.70 1.44
N THR A 110 -0.74 -2.02 2.20
CA THR A 110 -0.44 -0.74 2.86
C THR A 110 -0.38 -0.96 4.35
N GLU A 111 0.41 -0.16 5.05
CA GLU A 111 0.61 -0.30 6.49
C GLU A 111 0.50 1.06 7.19
N VAL A 112 0.11 1.02 8.46
CA VAL A 112 0.10 2.17 9.35
C VAL A 112 0.48 1.73 10.75
N ASP A 113 1.37 2.51 11.37
CA ASP A 113 1.79 2.30 12.74
C ASP A 113 0.97 3.18 13.70
N LEU A 114 0.45 2.55 14.76
CA LEU A 114 -0.38 3.19 15.80
C LEU A 114 0.43 4.04 16.80
N HIS A 115 1.76 4.00 16.76
CA HIS A 115 2.65 4.71 17.69
C HIS A 115 3.54 5.75 17.01
N GLY A 116 3.64 5.75 15.68
CA GLY A 116 4.35 6.76 14.92
C GLY A 116 4.00 6.65 13.44
N GLN A 117 3.15 7.57 12.97
CA GLN A 117 2.74 7.69 11.57
C GLN A 117 3.93 7.50 10.61
N SER A 118 4.02 6.33 9.99
CA SER A 118 4.84 6.16 8.79
C SER A 118 3.87 6.08 7.62
N ALA A 119 3.76 7.21 6.93
CA ALA A 119 3.09 7.32 5.63
C ALA A 119 3.63 6.23 4.70
N GLY A 120 2.72 5.59 3.95
CA GLY A 120 2.99 4.42 3.11
C GLY A 120 4.37 4.43 2.47
N VAL A 121 5.20 3.49 2.89
CA VAL A 121 6.39 3.10 2.14
C VAL A 121 5.90 2.12 1.08
N PRO A 122 5.87 2.48 -0.22
CA PRO A 122 5.71 1.47 -1.24
C PRO A 122 6.88 0.51 -1.09
N HIS A 123 6.58 -0.78 -0.85
CA HIS A 123 7.56 -1.85 -0.89
C HIS A 123 8.01 -1.99 -2.35
N ALA A 124 8.93 -1.11 -2.77
CA ALA A 124 9.56 -1.18 -4.07
C ALA A 124 10.43 -2.43 -4.09
N ASP A 125 9.94 -3.42 -4.84
CA ASP A 125 10.61 -4.61 -5.33
C ASP A 125 12.12 -4.35 -5.53
N ALA A 126 12.92 -4.81 -4.58
CA ALA A 126 14.38 -4.83 -4.67
C ALA A 126 14.82 -6.04 -5.50
N THR A 127 14.39 -6.11 -6.75
CA THR A 127 14.92 -7.06 -7.73
C THR A 127 15.63 -6.33 -8.86
N ARG A 128 16.95 -6.55 -8.91
CA ARG A 128 17.89 -6.28 -10.03
C ARG A 128 18.24 -4.83 -10.36
N GLN A 129 19.42 -4.42 -9.89
CA GLN A 129 20.50 -4.08 -10.82
C GLN A 129 21.83 -4.69 -10.35
N THR A 130 22.04 -5.93 -10.79
CA THR A 130 23.38 -6.42 -11.13
C THR A 130 23.85 -5.63 -12.35
N GLU A 131 24.65 -4.57 -12.20
CA GLU A 131 25.67 -4.28 -13.22
C GLU A 131 26.82 -3.43 -12.71
N ARG A 132 27.99 -4.09 -12.65
CA ARG A 132 29.34 -3.59 -12.94
C ARG A 132 29.56 -2.08 -12.83
N SER A 133 30.44 -1.69 -11.90
CA SER A 133 31.63 -0.87 -12.23
C SER A 133 32.65 -0.92 -11.10
N ARG A 134 33.48 -1.97 -11.14
CA ARG A 134 34.85 -1.92 -10.60
C ARG A 134 35.67 -1.19 -11.67
N PRO A 135 36.49 -0.18 -11.30
CA PRO A 135 37.92 -0.41 -11.47
C PRO A 135 38.78 0.16 -10.33
N THR A 136 39.64 -0.73 -9.83
CA THR A 136 41.08 -0.54 -9.52
C THR A 136 41.61 0.86 -9.22
N SER A 137 42.06 1.00 -7.96
CA SER A 137 43.17 1.85 -7.54
C SER A 137 44.44 1.61 -8.38
N PRO A 138 45.24 2.66 -8.56
CA PRO A 138 46.68 2.53 -8.36
C PRO A 138 47.20 3.55 -7.34
N ARG A 139 48.40 3.21 -6.85
CA ARG A 139 49.23 3.90 -5.85
C ARG A 139 49.63 5.31 -6.23
#